data_AF-A0AAD5G5Y9-F1
#
_entry.id   AF-A0AAD5G5Y9-F1
#
_cell.length_a   1.000
_cell.length_b   1.000
_cell.length_c   1.000
_cell.angle_alpha   90.00
_cell.angle_beta   90.00
_cell.angle_gamma   90.00
#
_symmetry.space_group_name_H-M   'P 1'
#
loop_
_entity.id
_entity.type
_entity.pdbx_description
1 polymer ?
#
loop_
_entity_poly.entity_id
_entity_poly.type
_entity_poly.pdbx_seq_one_letter_code
_entity_poly.pdbx_strand_id
1 'polypeptide(L)'
;MEATDDLNKFKVGSVPTVFYIPDFISDSDQNLLLNHINAAPVSKWKVLKNRRLQNWGGIVHEKVPPWLTKITEKISNESSMFPSAINHVLINEYLPNQGIMPHQDGPAYFPVVAILSLGSPVVMDFTPHSSLSGSTSNIVDKDSIEGADHGNVTNYLPFSVALMPGSLLIFKDTAYSGSECYWGYRAQEFQ
;
A
#
# COMPACT_ATOMS: atom_id res chain seq x y z
N MET A 1 -25.96 2.34 2.36
CA MET A 1 -25.55 1.28 1.41
C MET A 1 -24.81 1.83 0.18
N GLU A 2 -24.61 3.15 0.03
CA GLU A 2 -24.06 3.71 -1.22
C GLU A 2 -22.51 3.84 -1.28
N ALA A 3 -21.80 3.89 -0.15
CA ALA A 3 -20.35 4.12 -0.15
C ALA A 3 -19.52 2.92 -0.63
N THR A 4 -20.02 1.69 -0.48
CA THR A 4 -19.28 0.45 -0.79
C THR A 4 -19.30 0.07 -2.27
N ASP A 5 -20.33 0.47 -3.02
CA ASP A 5 -20.43 0.16 -4.46
C ASP A 5 -19.50 1.03 -5.30
N ASP A 6 -19.21 2.26 -4.87
CA ASP A 6 -18.39 3.18 -5.63
C ASP A 6 -16.89 2.80 -5.61
N LEU A 7 -16.43 2.10 -4.57
CA LEU A 7 -15.02 1.74 -4.47
C LEU A 7 -14.64 0.50 -5.28
N ASN A 8 -15.61 -0.34 -5.64
CA ASN A 8 -15.37 -1.53 -6.46
C ASN A 8 -14.82 -1.18 -7.85
N LYS A 9 -15.14 0.01 -8.39
CA LYS A 9 -14.63 0.49 -9.68
C LYS A 9 -13.12 0.80 -9.64
N PHE A 10 -12.55 0.96 -8.45
CA PHE A 10 -11.14 1.28 -8.25
C PHE A 10 -10.28 0.04 -8.00
N LYS A 11 -10.85 -1.17 -8.03
CA LYS A 11 -10.06 -2.41 -7.89
C LYS A 11 -9.08 -2.54 -9.06
N VAL A 12 -7.83 -2.90 -8.75
CA VAL A 12 -6.77 -3.08 -9.75
C VAL A 12 -5.97 -4.36 -9.49
N GLY A 13 -5.37 -4.89 -10.56
CA GLY A 13 -4.54 -6.10 -10.48
C GLY A 13 -5.35 -7.37 -10.28
N SER A 14 -4.64 -8.46 -9.99
CA SER A 14 -5.27 -9.76 -9.75
C SER A 14 -5.80 -9.93 -8.32
N VAL A 15 -5.33 -9.10 -7.38
CA VAL A 15 -5.68 -9.21 -5.95
C VAL A 15 -6.89 -8.32 -5.65
N PRO A 16 -8.04 -8.88 -5.21
CA PRO A 16 -9.31 -8.16 -5.13
C PRO A 16 -9.37 -7.07 -4.05
N THR A 17 -8.34 -7.00 -3.20
CA THR A 17 -8.24 -6.10 -2.05
C THR A 17 -7.22 -4.97 -2.27
N VAL A 18 -6.85 -4.72 -3.53
CA VAL A 18 -6.03 -3.57 -3.95
C VAL A 18 -6.88 -2.58 -4.74
N PHE A 19 -6.89 -1.33 -4.31
CA PHE A 19 -7.72 -0.26 -4.83
C PHE A 19 -6.84 0.94 -5.22
N TYR A 20 -6.99 1.45 -6.43
CA TYR A 20 -6.28 2.62 -6.93
C TYR A 20 -7.26 3.71 -7.34
N ILE A 21 -7.16 4.86 -6.67
CA ILE A 21 -8.01 6.03 -6.90
C ILE A 21 -7.15 7.15 -7.50
N PRO A 22 -7.29 7.45 -8.80
CA PRO A 22 -6.61 8.59 -9.41
C PRO A 22 -7.18 9.91 -8.88
N ASP A 23 -6.39 10.98 -8.96
CA ASP A 23 -6.81 12.36 -8.65
C ASP A 23 -7.51 12.53 -7.28
N PHE A 24 -7.06 11.77 -6.28
CA PHE A 24 -7.65 11.75 -4.94
C PHE A 24 -7.51 13.08 -4.20
N ILE A 25 -6.40 13.79 -4.45
CA ILE A 25 -6.20 15.17 -3.97
C ILE A 25 -5.97 16.12 -5.14
N SER A 26 -6.31 17.39 -4.93
CA SER A 26 -6.02 18.46 -5.87
C SER A 26 -4.52 18.78 -5.94
N ASP A 27 -4.07 19.39 -7.04
CA ASP A 27 -2.72 19.93 -7.15
C ASP A 27 -2.40 20.95 -6.04
N SER A 28 -3.40 21.73 -5.61
CA SER A 28 -3.22 22.67 -4.49
C SER A 28 -2.98 21.96 -3.16
N ASP A 29 -3.74 20.91 -2.84
CA ASP A 29 -3.51 20.12 -1.62
C ASP A 29 -2.17 19.39 -1.70
N GLN A 30 -1.79 18.88 -2.88
CA GLN A 30 -0.50 18.26 -3.11
C GLN A 30 0.66 19.22 -2.82
N ASN A 31 0.61 20.44 -3.35
CA ASN A 31 1.63 21.47 -3.11
C ASN A 31 1.70 21.88 -1.64
N LEU A 32 0.55 21.99 -0.96
CA LEU A 32 0.52 22.27 0.49
C LEU A 32 1.20 21.16 1.30
N LEU A 33 0.91 19.90 0.99
CA LEU A 33 1.57 18.75 1.63
C LEU A 33 3.09 18.77 1.38
N LEU A 34 3.52 18.96 0.14
CA LEU A 34 4.94 19.03 -0.21
C LEU A 34 5.66 20.16 0.52
N ASN A 35 5.04 21.33 0.65
CA ASN A 35 5.60 22.46 1.41
C ASN A 35 5.81 22.10 2.88
N HIS A 36 4.82 21.46 3.53
CA HIS A 36 4.97 21.01 4.91
C HIS A 36 6.04 19.93 5.08
N ILE A 37 6.10 18.97 4.16
CA ILE A 37 7.10 17.89 4.16
C ILE A 37 8.51 18.47 4.06
N ASN A 38 8.73 19.41 3.14
CA ASN A 38 10.04 20.02 2.90
C ASN A 38 10.45 21.01 3.98
N ALA A 39 9.48 21.63 4.66
CA ALA A 39 9.72 22.51 5.80
C ALA A 39 10.01 21.75 7.11
N ALA A 40 9.86 20.41 7.14
CA ALA A 40 10.16 19.62 8.32
C ALA A 40 11.65 19.76 8.73
N PRO A 41 11.96 19.82 10.04
CA PRO A 41 13.34 19.89 10.50
C PRO A 41 14.20 18.74 9.97
N VAL A 42 15.48 18.99 9.72
CA VAL A 42 16.43 17.96 9.24
C VAL A 42 16.45 16.74 10.17
N SER A 43 16.28 16.95 11.48
CA SER A 43 16.23 15.88 12.49
C SER A 43 15.03 14.93 12.35
N LYS A 44 13.97 15.32 11.65
CA LYS A 44 12.84 14.43 11.33
C LYS A 44 13.15 13.47 10.19
N TRP A 45 14.16 13.78 9.36
CA TRP A 45 14.59 12.93 8.28
C TRP A 45 15.61 11.89 8.74
N LYS A 46 15.28 10.61 8.54
CA LYS A 46 16.22 9.50 8.65
C LYS A 46 16.69 9.10 7.25
N VAL A 47 17.99 9.19 7.00
CA VAL A 47 18.59 8.70 5.76
C VAL A 47 18.77 7.19 5.88
N LEU A 48 18.17 6.47 4.95
CA LEU A 48 18.29 5.01 4.78
C LEU A 48 19.16 4.74 3.53
N LYS A 49 19.45 3.47 3.26
CA LYS A 49 20.38 3.08 2.18
C LYS A 49 20.11 3.77 0.84
N ASN A 50 18.84 3.80 0.40
CA ASN A 50 18.43 4.31 -0.92
C ASN A 50 17.23 5.27 -0.84
N ARG A 51 16.91 5.84 0.32
CA ARG A 51 15.77 6.76 0.49
C ARG A 51 15.93 7.54 1.77
N ARG A 52 15.11 8.57 1.98
CA ARG A 52 14.93 9.16 3.31
C ARG A 52 13.49 9.02 3.79
N LEU A 53 13.32 9.01 5.11
CA LEU A 53 12.06 8.72 5.78
C LEU A 53 11.77 9.76 6.87
N GLN A 54 10.53 10.24 6.94
CA GLN A 54 9.97 10.86 8.15
C GLN A 54 9.01 9.89 8.84
N ASN A 55 8.93 9.99 10.16
CA ASN A 55 7.93 9.30 10.97
C ASN A 55 7.12 10.34 11.77
N TRP A 56 5.80 10.22 11.67
CA TRP A 56 4.82 11.01 12.41
C TRP A 56 3.79 10.10 13.08
N GLY A 57 3.66 10.21 14.39
CA GLY A 57 2.77 9.35 15.17
C GLY A 57 3.33 7.94 15.36
N GLY A 58 2.46 6.95 15.63
CA GLY A 58 2.84 5.55 15.86
C GLY A 58 3.68 5.25 17.11
N ILE A 59 4.27 6.28 17.73
CA ILE A 59 4.98 6.21 19.01
C ILE A 59 4.03 6.68 20.12
N VAL A 60 4.08 6.00 21.27
CA VAL A 60 3.28 6.36 22.44
C VAL A 60 3.52 7.84 22.78
N HIS A 61 2.43 8.62 22.84
CA HIS A 61 2.40 10.07 23.06
C HIS A 61 2.80 10.98 21.88
N GLU A 62 3.23 10.45 20.73
CA GLU A 62 3.43 11.26 19.52
C GLU A 62 2.13 11.37 18.73
N LYS A 63 1.65 12.60 18.52
CA LYS A 63 0.44 12.86 17.71
C LYS A 63 0.82 13.18 16.27
N VAL A 64 -0.02 12.74 15.34
CA VAL A 64 0.03 13.18 13.95
C VAL A 64 -0.24 14.70 13.91
N PRO A 65 0.59 15.50 13.22
CA PRO A 65 0.42 16.95 13.18
C PRO A 65 -0.82 17.36 12.37
N PRO A 66 -1.42 18.53 12.64
CA PRO A 66 -2.70 18.94 12.03
C PRO A 66 -2.73 18.92 10.49
N TRP A 67 -1.61 19.26 9.85
CA TRP A 67 -1.50 19.25 8.38
C TRP A 67 -1.60 17.84 7.79
N LEU A 68 -1.19 16.81 8.54
CA LEU A 68 -1.41 15.39 8.20
C LEU A 68 -2.79 14.91 8.65
N THR A 69 -3.32 15.41 9.77
CA THR A 69 -4.64 15.02 10.26
C THR A 69 -5.74 15.24 9.21
N LYS A 70 -5.70 16.37 8.49
CA LYS A 70 -6.67 16.66 7.39
C LYS A 70 -6.71 15.56 6.34
N ILE A 71 -5.53 15.09 5.89
CA ILE A 71 -5.45 14.09 4.83
C ILE A 71 -5.76 12.69 5.34
N THR A 72 -5.36 12.35 6.57
CA THR A 72 -5.70 11.06 7.17
C THR A 72 -7.19 10.92 7.44
N GLU A 73 -7.86 11.99 7.88
CA GLU A 73 -9.32 12.02 8.05
C GLU A 73 -10.04 11.89 6.71
N LYS A 74 -9.59 12.59 5.65
CA LYS A 74 -10.13 12.44 4.30
C LYS A 74 -10.04 11.00 3.81
N ILE A 75 -8.85 10.38 3.92
CA ILE A 75 -8.64 8.96 3.55
C ILE A 75 -9.58 8.05 4.34
N SER A 76 -9.67 8.24 5.65
CA SER A 76 -10.54 7.42 6.51
C SER A 76 -12.01 7.54 6.13
N ASN A 77 -12.48 8.77 5.92
CA ASN A 77 -13.89 9.05 5.64
C ASN A 77 -14.31 8.56 4.25
N GLU A 78 -13.51 8.83 3.22
CA GLU A 78 -13.86 8.49 1.84
C GLU A 78 -13.67 7.00 1.53
N SER A 79 -12.70 6.33 2.17
CA SER A 79 -12.55 4.88 2.00
C SER A 79 -13.51 4.08 2.86
N SER A 80 -13.83 4.57 4.07
CA SER A 80 -14.54 3.80 5.10
C SER A 80 -13.90 2.41 5.40
N MET A 81 -12.60 2.26 5.14
CA MET A 81 -11.88 0.99 5.29
C MET A 81 -11.11 0.86 6.61
N PHE A 82 -10.71 1.99 7.19
CA PHE A 82 -9.88 2.00 8.39
C PHE A 82 -10.72 1.71 9.63
N PRO A 83 -10.35 0.71 10.47
CA PRO A 83 -11.11 0.36 11.67
C PRO A 83 -11.02 1.41 12.79
N SER A 84 -10.05 2.32 12.69
CA SER A 84 -9.83 3.41 13.63
C SER A 84 -9.10 4.55 12.93
N ALA A 85 -9.03 5.72 13.59
CA ALA A 85 -8.31 6.87 13.04
C ALA A 85 -6.83 6.52 12.79
N ILE A 86 -6.35 6.86 11.59
CA ILE A 86 -4.94 6.69 11.22
C ILE A 86 -4.08 7.53 12.17
N ASN A 87 -3.16 6.88 12.87
CA ASN A 87 -2.35 7.49 13.92
C ASN A 87 -0.85 7.37 13.67
N HIS A 88 -0.45 6.80 12.53
CA HIS A 88 0.94 6.56 12.17
C HIS A 88 1.13 6.82 10.67
N VAL A 89 2.00 7.76 10.33
CA VAL A 89 2.27 8.19 8.96
C VAL A 89 3.77 8.14 8.71
N LEU A 90 4.15 7.41 7.65
CA LEU A 90 5.50 7.37 7.13
C LEU A 90 5.58 8.17 5.83
N ILE A 91 6.55 9.08 5.74
CA ILE A 91 6.79 9.85 4.52
C ILE A 91 8.11 9.39 3.94
N ASN A 92 8.05 8.69 2.82
CA ASN A 92 9.23 8.22 2.10
C ASN A 92 9.51 9.16 0.93
N GLU A 93 10.74 9.63 0.81
CA GLU A 93 11.22 10.33 -0.39
C GLU A 93 12.17 9.43 -1.17
N TYR A 94 11.92 9.36 -2.47
CA TYR A 94 12.75 8.67 -3.45
C TYR A 94 13.21 9.68 -4.50
N LEU A 95 14.51 9.80 -4.71
CA LEU A 95 15.11 10.49 -5.84
C LEU A 95 15.08 9.60 -7.09
N PRO A 96 15.35 10.13 -8.29
CA PRO A 96 15.50 9.30 -9.49
C PRO A 96 16.47 8.13 -9.24
N ASN A 97 16.11 6.96 -9.74
CA ASN A 97 16.83 5.68 -9.56
C ASN A 97 16.82 5.09 -8.14
N GLN A 98 16.03 5.66 -7.22
CA GLN A 98 15.79 5.08 -5.90
C GLN A 98 14.53 4.20 -5.88
N GLY A 99 14.45 3.32 -4.89
CA GLY A 99 13.31 2.41 -4.72
C GLY A 99 13.41 1.63 -3.43
N ILE A 100 12.46 0.72 -3.24
CA ILE A 100 12.44 -0.22 -2.11
C ILE A 100 12.32 -1.63 -2.64
N MET A 101 13.10 -2.54 -2.07
CA MET A 101 13.02 -3.96 -2.42
C MET A 101 11.64 -4.51 -2.08
N PRO A 102 11.18 -5.57 -2.78
CA PRO A 102 9.98 -6.29 -2.41
C PRO A 102 10.00 -6.68 -0.92
N HIS A 103 8.97 -6.29 -0.19
CA HIS A 103 8.82 -6.56 1.24
C HIS A 103 7.34 -6.61 1.62
N GLN A 104 7.09 -6.90 2.89
CA GLN A 104 5.79 -6.81 3.55
C GLN A 104 5.91 -5.83 4.71
N ASP A 105 4.83 -5.10 4.96
CA ASP A 105 4.74 -4.23 6.13
C ASP A 105 4.63 -5.07 7.40
N GLY A 106 5.27 -4.59 8.47
CA GLY A 106 5.23 -5.27 9.78
C GLY A 106 3.84 -5.23 10.40
N PRO A 107 3.50 -6.12 11.33
CA PRO A 107 2.12 -6.31 11.85
C PRO A 107 1.45 -5.07 12.45
N ALA A 108 2.20 -4.01 12.74
CA ALA A 108 1.69 -2.73 13.25
C ALA A 108 0.76 -1.98 12.28
N TYR A 109 0.77 -2.30 10.98
CA TYR A 109 -0.05 -1.63 9.96
C TYR A 109 -1.28 -2.45 9.52
N PHE A 110 -1.54 -3.59 10.18
CA PHE A 110 -2.72 -4.42 9.91
C PHE A 110 -3.99 -3.69 10.37
N PRO A 111 -5.13 -3.78 9.65
CA PRO A 111 -5.38 -4.57 8.44
C PRO A 111 -5.33 -3.79 7.11
N VAL A 112 -5.12 -2.46 7.15
CA VAL A 112 -5.27 -1.58 5.97
C VAL A 112 -4.09 -0.62 5.88
N VAL A 113 -3.50 -0.54 4.69
CA VAL A 113 -2.48 0.46 4.35
C VAL A 113 -3.00 1.35 3.23
N ALA A 114 -2.71 2.65 3.36
CA ALA A 114 -2.95 3.63 2.30
C ALA A 114 -1.63 4.33 1.94
N ILE A 115 -1.40 4.48 0.64
CA ILE A 115 -0.26 5.21 0.06
C ILE A 115 -0.83 6.37 -0.76
N LEU A 116 -0.54 7.58 -0.33
CA LEU A 116 -0.79 8.80 -1.09
C LEU A 116 0.49 9.19 -1.83
N SER A 117 0.46 9.17 -3.16
CA SER A 117 1.61 9.53 -3.99
C SER A 117 1.65 11.03 -4.25
N LEU A 118 2.84 11.63 -4.17
CA LEU A 118 3.07 13.07 -4.38
C LEU A 118 4.28 13.25 -5.30
N GLY A 119 4.35 14.38 -6.00
CA GLY A 119 5.52 14.77 -6.77
C GLY A 119 5.58 14.13 -8.15
N SER A 120 6.34 13.06 -8.32
CA SER A 120 6.54 12.39 -9.61
C SER A 120 5.89 11.00 -9.65
N PRO A 121 5.44 10.54 -10.83
CA PRO A 121 4.94 9.19 -11.00
C PRO A 121 5.96 8.11 -10.60
N VAL A 122 5.48 6.99 -10.06
CA VAL A 122 6.31 5.80 -9.77
C VAL A 122 5.55 4.51 -10.04
N VAL A 123 6.24 3.43 -10.38
CA VAL A 123 5.63 2.12 -10.55
C VAL A 123 5.83 1.27 -9.29
N MET A 124 4.73 0.72 -8.79
CA MET A 124 4.72 -0.23 -7.69
C MET A 124 4.41 -1.63 -8.23
N ASP A 125 5.28 -2.59 -7.95
CA ASP A 125 5.13 -3.98 -8.34
C ASP A 125 4.55 -4.79 -7.18
N PHE A 126 3.49 -5.56 -7.47
CA PHE A 126 2.91 -6.56 -6.59
C PHE A 126 3.29 -7.94 -7.09
N THR A 127 3.99 -8.70 -6.25
CA THR A 127 4.41 -10.08 -6.55
C THR A 127 3.76 -11.03 -5.57
N PRO A 128 2.86 -11.92 -6.02
CA PRO A 128 2.25 -12.92 -5.17
C PRO A 128 3.26 -13.85 -4.51
N HIS A 129 2.97 -14.33 -3.30
CA HIS A 129 3.81 -15.26 -2.57
C HIS A 129 3.77 -16.65 -3.23
N SER A 130 4.93 -17.26 -3.47
CA SER A 130 5.07 -18.52 -4.22
C SER A 130 4.50 -19.77 -3.53
N SER A 131 3.89 -19.66 -2.35
CA SER A 131 3.35 -20.82 -1.62
C SER A 131 2.17 -21.52 -2.31
N LEU A 132 1.69 -21.02 -3.44
CA LEU A 132 0.73 -21.70 -4.32
C LEU A 132 1.23 -21.92 -5.76
N SER A 133 2.51 -21.67 -6.05
CA SER A 133 3.12 -22.08 -7.32
C SER A 133 3.46 -23.57 -7.29
N GLY A 134 2.42 -24.41 -7.37
CA GLY A 134 2.45 -25.81 -7.81
C GLY A 134 3.70 -26.65 -7.50
N SER A 135 3.73 -27.29 -6.34
CA SER A 135 4.44 -28.57 -6.20
C SER A 135 3.63 -29.68 -6.87
N THR A 136 3.58 -29.70 -8.21
CA THR A 136 3.28 -30.95 -8.93
C THR A 136 4.54 -31.80 -8.94
N SER A 137 4.91 -32.32 -7.78
CA SER A 137 5.87 -33.42 -7.67
C SER A 137 5.08 -34.68 -7.31
N ASN A 138 4.72 -35.42 -8.36
CA ASN A 138 4.40 -36.85 -8.39
C ASN A 138 4.35 -37.57 -7.03
N ILE A 139 3.16 -37.73 -6.46
CA ILE A 139 2.85 -38.92 -5.65
C ILE A 139 1.45 -39.38 -6.04
N VAL A 140 1.41 -40.48 -6.81
CA VAL A 140 0.22 -41.30 -6.95
C VAL A 140 0.08 -42.02 -5.63
N ASP A 141 -0.92 -41.67 -4.82
CA ASP A 141 -1.45 -42.62 -3.85
C ASP A 141 -2.96 -42.44 -3.69
N LYS A 142 -3.57 -43.62 -3.60
CA LYS A 142 -4.99 -43.92 -3.77
C LYS A 142 -5.66 -43.91 -2.39
N ASP A 143 -6.92 -43.46 -2.38
CA ASP A 143 -7.90 -43.61 -1.31
C ASP A 143 -7.64 -42.83 -0.01
N SER A 144 -8.42 -41.75 0.23
CA SER A 144 -9.42 -41.69 1.32
C SER A 144 -10.05 -40.30 1.55
N ILE A 145 -11.39 -40.31 1.57
CA ILE A 145 -12.36 -39.51 2.35
C ILE A 145 -12.54 -38.02 1.97
N GLU A 146 -13.72 -37.78 1.40
CA GLU A 146 -14.41 -36.51 1.18
C GLU A 146 -14.66 -35.76 2.50
N GLY A 147 -14.34 -34.46 2.54
CA GLY A 147 -14.72 -33.60 3.65
C GLY A 147 -13.72 -32.50 4.03
N ALA A 148 -13.15 -31.80 3.05
CA ALA A 148 -12.47 -30.53 3.29
C ALA A 148 -12.90 -29.55 2.21
N ASP A 149 -13.43 -28.40 2.64
CA ASP A 149 -13.67 -27.24 1.79
C ASP A 149 -12.36 -26.92 1.07
N HIS A 150 -12.29 -27.26 -0.22
CA HIS A 150 -11.17 -26.93 -1.09
C HIS A 150 -11.18 -25.42 -1.27
N GLY A 151 -10.63 -24.70 -0.27
CA GLY A 151 -10.36 -23.28 -0.36
C GLY A 151 -9.63 -23.03 -1.68
N ASN A 152 -10.29 -22.30 -2.57
CA ASN A 152 -9.78 -21.98 -3.90
C ASN A 152 -8.31 -21.58 -3.79
N VAL A 153 -7.43 -22.35 -4.43
CA VAL A 153 -6.02 -21.99 -4.64
C VAL A 153 -6.05 -20.70 -5.46
N THR A 154 -6.03 -19.55 -4.80
CA THR A 154 -6.05 -18.23 -5.44
C THR A 154 -4.67 -17.98 -6.04
N ASN A 155 -4.50 -18.40 -7.29
CA ASN A 155 -3.32 -18.07 -8.08
C ASN A 155 -3.41 -16.62 -8.57
N TYR A 156 -3.04 -15.69 -7.71
CA TYR A 156 -2.82 -14.30 -8.12
C TYR A 156 -1.61 -14.22 -9.05
N LEU A 157 -1.67 -13.33 -10.04
CA LEU A 157 -0.58 -13.06 -10.97
C LEU A 157 0.20 -11.81 -10.53
N PRO A 158 1.51 -11.72 -10.77
CA PRO A 158 2.22 -10.45 -10.61
C PRO A 158 1.57 -9.35 -11.44
N PHE A 159 1.45 -8.16 -10.87
CA PHE A 159 0.94 -6.99 -11.56
C PHE A 159 1.63 -5.72 -11.05
N SER A 160 1.54 -4.65 -11.82
CA SER A 160 2.12 -3.35 -11.46
C SER A 160 1.06 -2.26 -11.49
N VAL A 161 1.21 -1.25 -10.64
CA VAL A 161 0.36 -0.07 -10.60
C VAL A 161 1.23 1.17 -10.77
N ALA A 162 0.91 2.01 -11.75
CA ALA A 162 1.50 3.33 -11.90
C ALA A 162 0.84 4.28 -10.90
N LEU A 163 1.60 4.73 -9.91
CA LEU A 163 1.14 5.65 -8.88
C LEU A 163 1.39 7.08 -9.36
N MET A 164 0.34 7.73 -9.83
CA MET A 164 0.41 9.12 -10.30
C MET A 164 0.43 10.11 -9.13
N PRO A 165 1.02 11.30 -9.28
CA PRO A 165 0.95 12.35 -8.27
C PRO A 165 -0.52 12.68 -7.94
N GLY A 166 -0.84 12.76 -6.65
CA GLY A 166 -2.20 13.00 -6.17
C GLY A 166 -3.10 11.76 -6.09
N SER A 167 -2.62 10.58 -6.50
CA SER A 167 -3.38 9.32 -6.41
C SER A 167 -3.29 8.67 -5.03
N LEU A 168 -4.30 7.86 -4.71
CA LEU A 168 -4.38 7.05 -3.49
C LEU A 168 -4.41 5.57 -3.86
N LEU A 169 -3.47 4.79 -3.32
CA LEU A 169 -3.50 3.33 -3.35
C LEU A 169 -3.89 2.82 -1.96
N ILE A 170 -4.88 1.94 -1.88
CA ILE A 170 -5.26 1.27 -0.63
C ILE A 170 -5.15 -0.23 -0.86
N PHE A 171 -4.54 -0.94 0.08
CA PHE A 171 -4.60 -2.39 0.09
C PHE A 171 -4.84 -2.92 1.50
N LYS A 172 -5.60 -4.03 1.59
CA LYS A 172 -6.06 -4.61 2.86
C LYS A 172 -6.12 -6.13 2.83
N ASP A 173 -6.43 -6.72 3.99
CA ASP A 173 -6.75 -8.14 4.14
C ASP A 173 -5.73 -9.04 3.43
N THR A 174 -6.15 -9.76 2.39
CA THR A 174 -5.33 -10.69 1.59
C THR A 174 -4.08 -10.06 0.97
N ALA A 175 -4.15 -8.79 0.54
CA ALA A 175 -2.97 -8.08 0.04
C ALA A 175 -1.94 -7.78 1.13
N TYR A 176 -2.36 -7.80 2.41
CA TYR A 176 -1.55 -7.51 3.58
C TYR A 176 -1.14 -8.77 4.35
N SER A 177 -2.04 -9.75 4.49
CA SER A 177 -1.83 -10.96 5.28
C SER A 177 -0.73 -11.81 4.62
N GLY A 178 0.30 -12.11 5.40
CA GLY A 178 1.61 -12.63 4.97
C GLY A 178 1.67 -13.96 4.21
N SER A 179 0.57 -14.43 3.64
CA SER A 179 0.50 -15.62 2.78
C SER A 179 0.44 -15.30 1.28
N GLU A 180 0.26 -14.05 0.85
CA GLU A 180 -0.21 -13.82 -0.53
C GLU A 180 0.54 -12.79 -1.38
N CYS A 181 1.17 -11.71 -0.88
CA CYS A 181 1.89 -10.73 -1.72
C CYS A 181 3.12 -10.07 -1.06
N TYR A 182 4.14 -9.78 -1.87
CA TYR A 182 5.21 -8.81 -1.63
C TYR A 182 4.98 -7.57 -2.50
N TRP A 183 5.42 -6.41 -2.02
CA TRP A 183 5.40 -5.19 -2.83
C TRP A 183 6.72 -4.42 -2.76
N GLY A 184 7.06 -3.78 -3.86
CA GLY A 184 8.25 -2.92 -3.98
C GLY A 184 8.03 -1.81 -5.00
N TYR A 185 8.86 -0.76 -4.91
CA TYR A 185 8.86 0.32 -5.89
C TYR A 185 10.04 0.13 -6.83
N ARG A 186 9.79 0.28 -8.13
CA ARG A 186 10.83 0.56 -9.11
C ARG A 186 10.62 1.98 -9.61
N ALA A 187 11.64 2.82 -9.50
CA ALA A 187 11.72 4.00 -10.35
C ALA A 187 11.90 3.49 -11.79
N GLN A 188 10.80 3.34 -12.52
CA GLN A 188 10.85 3.28 -13.97
C GLN A 188 10.66 4.71 -14.46
N GLU A 189 11.64 5.19 -15.23
CA GLU A 189 11.45 6.40 -16.03
C GLU A 189 10.29 6.14 -17.00
N PHE A 190 9.27 6.98 -16.97
CA PHE A 190 8.40 7.13 -18.13
C PHE A 190 9.26 7.83 -19.20
N GLN A 191 9.86 7.05 -20.10
CA GLN A 191 10.55 7.57 -21.28
C GLN A 191 9.55 8.18 -22.28
#